data_AF-A0A821EED4-F1
#
_entry.id   AF-A0A821EED4-F1
#
_cell.length_a   1.000
_cell.length_b   1.000
_cell.length_c   1.000
_cell.angle_alpha   90.00
_cell.angle_beta   90.00
_cell.angle_gamma   90.00
#
_symmetry.space_group_name_H-M   'P 1'
#
loop_
_entity.id
_entity.type
_entity.pdbx_description
1 polymer ?
#
loop_
_entity_poly.entity_id
_entity_poly.type
_entity_poly.pdbx_seq_one_letter_code
_entity_poly.pdbx_strand_id
1 'polypeptide(L)'
;MASVKLNIIVFLVVLFTSYSLSYVPPCITMKRLSNVPIISSWNNNSDFLYNYNSAFMPTINDSDGVALLVRVQNLSNNSKTIYDVGPSKIALSRSIDSTYLKYTYITQQDIIIDTDREYQSIGVEDPRMVLFNNTYYL
;
A
#
# COMPACT_ATOMS: atom_id res chain seq x y z
N MET A 1 -27.95 50.25 -30.43
CA MET A 1 -26.62 49.68 -30.73
C MET A 1 -25.69 49.52 -29.51
N ALA A 2 -25.98 50.08 -28.32
CA ALA A 2 -25.12 49.93 -27.13
C ALA A 2 -25.25 48.57 -26.41
N SER A 3 -26.44 47.95 -26.41
CA SER A 3 -26.72 46.69 -25.71
C SER A 3 -25.92 45.47 -26.23
N VAL A 4 -25.67 45.41 -27.54
CA VAL A 4 -24.91 44.30 -28.16
C VAL A 4 -23.43 44.32 -27.76
N LYS A 5 -22.83 45.51 -27.59
CA LYS A 5 -21.43 45.65 -27.18
C LYS A 5 -21.18 45.20 -25.75
N LEU A 6 -22.13 45.44 -24.84
CA LEU A 6 -22.03 45.04 -23.44
C LEU A 6 -22.09 43.52 -23.28
N ASN A 7 -22.99 42.86 -24.02
CA ASN A 7 -23.14 41.40 -23.97
C ASN A 7 -21.91 40.65 -24.51
N ILE A 8 -21.24 41.16 -25.54
CA ILE A 8 -20.01 40.56 -26.08
C ILE A 8 -18.85 40.69 -25.09
N ILE A 9 -18.73 41.82 -24.40
CA ILE A 9 -17.67 42.05 -23.39
C ILE A 9 -17.88 41.11 -22.19
N VAL A 10 -19.11 40.98 -21.69
CA VAL A 10 -19.41 40.05 -20.58
C VAL A 10 -19.12 38.59 -20.98
N PHE A 11 -19.48 38.19 -22.20
CA PHE A 11 -19.21 36.84 -22.69
C PHE A 11 -17.71 36.54 -22.81
N LEU A 12 -16.92 37.52 -23.26
CA LEU A 12 -15.45 37.42 -23.33
C LEU A 12 -14.79 37.37 -21.95
N VAL A 13 -15.27 38.16 -20.97
CA VAL A 13 -14.76 38.13 -19.59
C VAL A 13 -15.03 36.78 -18.94
N VAL A 14 -16.24 36.22 -19.11
CA VAL A 14 -16.57 34.89 -18.60
C VAL A 14 -15.70 33.82 -19.26
N LEU A 15 -15.53 33.85 -20.59
CA LEU A 15 -14.62 32.93 -21.29
C LEU A 15 -13.17 33.04 -20.81
N PHE A 16 -12.63 34.24 -20.60
CA PHE A 16 -11.27 34.41 -20.09
C PHE A 16 -11.09 33.91 -18.66
N THR A 17 -12.09 34.11 -17.79
CA THR A 17 -12.03 33.59 -16.41
C THR A 17 -12.13 32.06 -16.34
N SER A 18 -12.88 31.43 -17.25
CA SER A 18 -12.99 29.96 -17.33
C SER A 18 -11.72 29.27 -17.80
N TYR A 19 -10.90 29.94 -18.62
CA TYR A 19 -9.66 29.39 -19.18
C TYR A 19 -8.42 29.60 -18.29
N SER A 20 -8.54 30.34 -17.18
CA SER A 20 -7.38 30.78 -16.39
C SER A 20 -7.19 30.05 -15.06
N LEU A 21 -8.03 29.07 -14.73
CA LEU A 21 -7.74 28.14 -13.64
C LEU A 21 -6.85 27.01 -14.17
N SER A 22 -5.56 27.33 -14.34
CA SER A 22 -4.52 26.32 -14.50
C SER A 22 -4.58 25.40 -13.29
N TYR A 23 -5.01 24.15 -13.49
CA TYR A 23 -4.89 23.10 -12.50
C TYR A 23 -3.41 22.97 -12.14
N VAL A 24 -3.03 23.48 -10.96
CA VAL A 24 -1.73 23.22 -10.37
C VAL A 24 -1.88 21.90 -9.61
N PRO A 25 -1.32 20.79 -10.10
CA PRO A 25 -1.36 19.55 -9.35
C PRO A 25 -0.71 19.78 -7.97
N PRO A 26 -1.26 19.20 -6.90
CA PRO A 26 -0.65 19.32 -5.59
C PRO A 26 0.79 18.81 -5.66
N CYS A 27 1.74 19.67 -5.27
CA CYS A 27 3.11 19.25 -5.08
C CYS A 27 3.18 18.44 -3.78
N ILE A 28 3.26 17.11 -3.90
CA ILE A 28 3.43 16.21 -2.75
C ILE A 28 4.94 15.99 -2.57
N THR A 29 5.48 16.54 -1.48
CA THR A 29 6.85 16.25 -1.07
C THR A 29 6.85 15.00 -0.18
N MET A 30 7.41 13.91 -0.68
CA MET A 30 7.62 12.70 0.10
C MET A 30 8.98 12.74 0.80
N LYS A 31 8.99 12.53 2.11
CA LYS A 31 10.22 12.32 2.88
C LYS A 31 10.31 10.87 3.33
N ARG A 32 11.47 10.25 3.09
CA ARG A 32 11.77 8.92 3.60
C ARG A 32 11.86 8.98 5.14
N LEU A 33 11.08 8.14 5.82
CA LEU A 33 11.06 8.06 7.28
C LEU A 33 12.22 7.22 7.85
N SER A 34 12.74 6.27 7.08
CA SER A 34 13.85 5.40 7.48
C SER A 34 14.75 5.06 6.29
N ASN A 35 16.06 4.96 6.52
CA ASN A 35 17.03 4.51 5.52
C ASN A 35 17.07 2.98 5.35
N VAL A 36 16.37 2.24 6.22
CA VAL A 36 16.22 0.79 6.13
C VAL A 36 14.75 0.41 5.91
N PRO A 37 14.47 -0.73 5.25
CA PRO A 37 13.11 -1.24 5.14
C PRO A 37 12.49 -1.46 6.52
N ILE A 38 11.22 -1.09 6.66
CA ILE A 38 10.47 -1.27 7.92
C ILE A 38 10.26 -2.78 8.21
N ILE A 39 10.02 -3.58 7.17
CA ILE A 39 9.89 -5.04 7.26
C ILE A 39 10.91 -5.69 6.32
N SER A 40 11.79 -6.53 6.87
CA SER A 40 12.78 -7.31 6.13
C SER A 40 13.39 -8.41 7.02
N SER A 41 13.69 -9.55 6.42
CA SER A 41 14.45 -10.62 7.09
C SER A 41 15.79 -10.13 7.65
N TRP A 42 16.45 -9.18 6.97
CA TRP A 42 17.72 -8.60 7.39
C TRP A 42 17.63 -7.79 8.70
N ASN A 43 16.44 -7.28 9.03
CA ASN A 43 16.18 -6.58 10.28
C ASN A 43 15.64 -7.51 11.38
N ASN A 44 15.73 -8.84 11.18
CA ASN A 44 15.28 -9.87 12.11
C ASN A 44 13.83 -9.65 12.59
N ASN A 45 12.92 -9.39 11.66
CA ASN A 45 11.50 -9.16 11.94
C ASN A 45 10.54 -10.09 11.18
N SER A 46 11.06 -11.20 10.63
CA SER A 46 10.27 -12.19 9.89
C SER A 46 11.00 -13.52 9.76
N ASP A 47 10.27 -14.63 9.90
CA ASP A 47 10.73 -15.99 9.56
C ASP A 47 10.93 -16.17 8.05
N PHE A 48 10.38 -15.26 7.24
CA PHE A 48 10.43 -15.33 5.79
C PHE A 48 11.60 -14.53 5.25
N LEU A 49 12.39 -15.15 4.38
CA LEU A 49 13.57 -14.55 3.76
C LEU A 49 13.21 -13.33 2.93
N TYR A 50 12.08 -13.39 2.22
CA TYR A 50 11.62 -12.34 1.34
C TYR A 50 10.33 -11.73 1.88
N ASN A 51 10.36 -10.41 2.06
CA ASN A 51 9.23 -9.61 2.52
C ASN A 51 9.10 -8.44 1.57
N TYR A 52 8.05 -8.45 0.75
CA TYR A 52 7.86 -7.49 -0.33
C TYR A 52 6.45 -6.90 -0.28
N ASN A 53 6.26 -5.83 -1.05
CA ASN A 53 4.96 -5.26 -1.43
C ASN A 53 3.95 -5.27 -0.29
N SER A 54 4.11 -4.33 0.64
CA SER A 54 3.21 -4.21 1.78
C SER A 54 2.04 -3.28 1.49
N ALA A 55 0.85 -3.66 1.95
CA ALA A 55 -0.34 -2.83 1.95
C ALA A 55 -0.61 -2.33 3.36
N PHE A 56 -0.88 -1.03 3.47
CA PHE A 56 -1.36 -0.44 4.71
C PHE A 56 -2.76 -0.97 5.04
N MET A 57 -2.95 -1.41 6.29
CA MET A 57 -4.21 -1.89 6.81
C MET A 57 -4.60 -1.13 8.08
N PRO A 58 -5.52 -0.14 8.01
CA PRO A 58 -6.16 0.39 9.21
C PRO A 58 -6.83 -0.73 10.01
N THR A 59 -6.84 -0.61 11.33
CA THR A 59 -7.57 -1.53 12.20
C THR A 59 -8.90 -0.92 12.66
N ILE A 60 -9.98 -1.70 12.57
CA ILE A 60 -11.31 -1.32 13.06
C ILE A 60 -11.25 -1.32 14.59
N ASN A 61 -11.62 -0.18 15.19
CA ASN A 61 -11.66 0.08 16.64
C ASN A 61 -10.33 0.35 17.34
N ASP A 62 -9.22 0.49 16.59
CA ASP A 62 -7.96 0.96 17.13
C ASP A 62 -7.37 2.00 16.16
N SER A 63 -7.65 3.28 16.45
CA SER A 63 -7.23 4.39 15.59
C SER A 63 -5.72 4.57 15.54
N ASP A 64 -5.01 4.05 16.55
CA ASP A 64 -3.55 4.12 16.65
C ASP A 64 -2.90 2.81 16.18
N GLY A 65 -3.69 1.74 16.12
CA GLY A 65 -3.32 0.44 15.58
C GLY A 65 -3.33 0.42 14.05
N VAL A 66 -2.13 0.31 13.48
CA VAL A 66 -1.96 0.03 12.05
C VAL A 66 -1.41 -1.37 11.88
N ALA A 67 -1.91 -2.09 10.88
CA ALA A 67 -1.30 -3.30 10.40
C ALA A 67 -0.74 -3.13 8.98
N LEU A 68 0.16 -4.03 8.60
CA LEU A 68 0.63 -4.22 7.25
C LEU A 68 0.24 -5.61 6.79
N LEU A 69 -0.28 -5.69 5.58
CA LEU A 69 -0.34 -6.93 4.82
C LEU A 69 0.95 -7.03 4.03
N VAL A 70 1.69 -8.09 4.19
CA VAL A 70 3.03 -8.24 3.62
C VAL A 70 3.04 -9.47 2.73
N ARG A 71 3.51 -9.32 1.50
CA ARG A 71 3.85 -10.49 0.68
C ARG A 71 5.11 -11.11 1.27
N VAL A 72 5.00 -12.36 1.69
CA VAL A 72 6.11 -13.12 2.25
C VAL A 72 6.42 -14.34 1.41
N GLN A 73 7.70 -14.71 1.33
CA GLN A 73 8.16 -15.81 0.48
C GLN A 73 9.49 -16.37 1.01
N ASN A 74 9.71 -17.66 0.78
CA ASN A 74 10.96 -18.35 1.10
C ASN A 74 11.54 -19.01 -0.15
N LEU A 75 12.85 -19.30 -0.09
CA LEU A 75 13.48 -20.15 -1.10
C LEU A 75 12.90 -21.55 -1.05
N SER A 76 12.82 -22.19 -2.20
CA SER A 76 12.52 -23.61 -2.31
C SER A 76 13.66 -24.44 -1.69
N ASN A 77 13.33 -25.64 -1.18
CA ASN A 77 14.29 -26.50 -0.47
C ASN A 77 15.55 -26.85 -1.28
N ASN A 78 15.49 -26.77 -2.63
CA ASN A 78 16.60 -27.09 -3.53
C ASN A 78 17.10 -25.86 -4.32
N SER A 79 16.95 -24.66 -3.75
CA SER A 79 17.38 -23.42 -4.38
C SER A 79 18.88 -23.41 -4.72
N LYS A 80 19.20 -22.99 -5.94
CA LYS A 80 20.55 -22.72 -6.44
C LYS A 80 20.79 -21.23 -6.67
N THR A 81 19.71 -20.47 -6.79
CA THR A 81 19.71 -19.03 -7.03
C THR A 81 18.71 -18.31 -6.13
N ILE A 82 18.91 -17.01 -5.97
CA ILE A 82 17.98 -16.12 -5.26
C ILE A 82 16.56 -16.06 -5.89
N TYR A 83 16.38 -16.61 -7.09
CA TYR A 83 15.10 -16.64 -7.79
C TYR A 83 14.36 -17.97 -7.63
N ASP A 84 14.98 -18.97 -7.01
CA ASP A 84 14.36 -20.29 -6.79
C ASP A 84 13.44 -20.26 -5.56
N VAL A 85 12.41 -19.44 -5.63
CA VAL A 85 11.45 -19.19 -4.55
C VAL A 85 10.21 -20.09 -4.65
N GLY A 86 9.69 -20.52 -3.50
CA GLY A 86 8.39 -21.18 -3.40
C GLY A 86 7.23 -20.20 -3.63
N PRO A 87 5.96 -20.64 -3.63
CA PRO A 87 4.83 -19.73 -3.77
C PRO A 87 4.81 -18.63 -2.70
N SER A 88 4.47 -17.41 -3.09
CA SER A 88 4.26 -16.28 -2.19
C SER A 88 2.98 -16.43 -1.36
N LYS A 89 2.97 -15.81 -0.18
CA LYS A 89 1.85 -15.81 0.78
C LYS A 89 1.60 -14.40 1.27
N ILE A 90 0.41 -14.11 1.81
CA ILE A 90 0.15 -12.83 2.49
C ILE A 90 0.10 -13.06 3.99
N ALA A 91 0.94 -12.33 4.73
CA ALA A 91 0.98 -12.33 6.18
C ALA A 91 0.61 -10.96 6.76
N LEU A 92 0.16 -10.96 8.01
CA LEU A 92 -0.20 -9.76 8.76
C LEU A 92 0.93 -9.37 9.73
N SER A 93 1.27 -8.09 9.81
CA SER A 93 2.21 -7.56 10.80
C SER A 93 1.61 -6.32 11.45
N ARG A 94 1.61 -6.23 12.79
CA ARG A 94 0.96 -5.14 13.54
C ARG A 94 1.99 -4.14 14.02
N SER A 95 1.68 -2.86 13.97
CA SER A 95 2.56 -1.83 14.52
C SER A 95 2.66 -2.00 16.05
N ILE A 96 3.86 -1.84 16.57
CA ILE A 96 4.15 -1.92 18.01
C ILE A 96 4.59 -0.58 18.60
N ASP A 97 4.61 0.47 17.77
CA ASP A 97 4.99 1.82 18.16
C ASP A 97 4.13 2.88 17.46
N SER A 98 3.97 4.03 18.10
CA SER A 98 3.18 5.14 17.54
C SER A 98 3.87 5.85 16.36
N THR A 99 5.10 5.46 16.01
CA THR A 99 5.82 6.01 14.86
C THR A 99 5.54 5.26 13.56
N TYR A 100 4.89 4.09 13.64
CA TYR A 100 4.64 3.20 12.51
C TYR A 100 5.91 2.75 11.79
N LEU A 101 7.03 2.69 12.52
CA LEU A 101 8.33 2.22 12.02
C LEU A 101 8.73 0.88 12.61
N LYS A 102 8.01 0.39 13.62
CA LYS A 102 8.22 -0.94 14.19
C LYS A 102 6.95 -1.76 14.13
N TYR A 103 7.11 -3.00 13.71
CA TYR A 103 6.03 -3.96 13.59
C TYR A 103 6.38 -5.30 14.25
N THR A 104 5.37 -6.10 14.53
CA THR A 104 5.51 -7.45 15.09
C THR A 104 6.32 -8.35 14.16
N TYR A 105 7.13 -9.22 14.76
CA TYR A 105 7.84 -10.27 14.04
C TYR A 105 6.83 -11.17 13.31
N ILE A 106 7.05 -11.40 12.02
CA ILE A 106 6.15 -12.21 11.19
C ILE A 106 6.54 -13.69 11.28
N THR A 107 5.56 -14.52 11.64
CA THR A 107 5.70 -15.97 11.74
C THR A 107 4.72 -16.70 10.82
N GLN A 108 4.82 -18.03 10.74
CA GLN A 108 3.87 -18.84 9.98
C GLN A 108 2.41 -18.65 10.44
N GLN A 109 2.18 -18.37 11.73
CA GLN A 109 0.84 -18.14 12.30
C GLN A 109 0.19 -16.84 11.81
N ASP A 110 0.97 -15.94 11.24
CA ASP A 110 0.50 -14.63 10.76
C ASP A 110 0.03 -14.67 9.29
N ILE A 111 0.15 -15.82 8.61
CA ILE A 111 -0.33 -15.98 7.23
C ILE A 111 -1.87 -15.94 7.20
N ILE A 112 -2.42 -15.01 6.43
CA ILE A 112 -3.86 -14.85 6.20
C ILE A 112 -4.31 -15.40 4.85
N ILE A 113 -3.41 -15.42 3.85
CA ILE A 113 -3.63 -16.09 2.57
C ILE A 113 -2.48 -17.04 2.36
N ASP A 114 -2.80 -18.32 2.50
CA ASP A 114 -1.88 -19.43 2.36
C ASP A 114 -1.99 -20.06 0.97
N THR A 115 -0.96 -20.78 0.57
CA THR A 115 -0.84 -21.43 -0.73
C THR A 115 -0.57 -22.93 -0.60
N ASP A 116 -0.44 -23.43 0.63
CA ASP A 116 -0.29 -24.86 0.94
C ASP A 116 -1.64 -25.63 0.91
N ARG A 117 -2.74 -24.97 0.52
CA ARG A 117 -4.08 -25.57 0.39
C ARG A 117 -4.32 -26.03 -1.05
N GLU A 118 -5.11 -27.11 -1.23
CA GLU A 118 -5.35 -27.79 -2.51
C GLU A 118 -5.75 -26.89 -3.70
N TYR A 119 -6.27 -25.69 -3.44
CA TYR A 119 -6.78 -24.77 -4.46
C TYR A 119 -5.95 -23.47 -4.64
N GLN A 120 -4.85 -23.29 -3.90
CA GLN A 120 -4.10 -22.02 -3.83
C GLN A 120 -2.63 -22.14 -4.24
N SER A 121 -2.30 -23.11 -5.09
CA SER A 121 -0.91 -23.49 -5.43
C SER A 121 -0.10 -22.48 -6.25
N ILE A 122 -0.70 -21.36 -6.70
CA ILE A 122 -0.09 -20.44 -7.67
C ILE A 122 0.60 -19.20 -7.06
N GLY A 123 0.65 -19.07 -5.73
CA GLY A 123 1.19 -17.86 -5.09
C GLY A 123 0.15 -16.75 -5.00
N VAL A 124 0.37 -15.78 -4.11
CA VAL A 124 -0.45 -14.57 -3.99
C VAL A 124 0.42 -13.33 -3.87
N GLU A 125 0.01 -12.30 -4.60
CA GLU A 125 0.87 -11.21 -4.98
C GLU A 125 0.26 -9.86 -4.66
N ASP A 126 1.14 -8.92 -4.31
CA ASP A 126 0.85 -7.50 -4.18
C ASP A 126 -0.51 -7.19 -3.50
N PRO A 127 -0.62 -7.35 -2.17
CA PRO A 127 -1.86 -7.04 -1.49
C PRO A 127 -2.23 -5.57 -1.74
N ARG A 128 -3.53 -5.32 -1.92
CA ARG A 128 -4.15 -4.01 -1.74
C ARG A 128 -5.29 -4.21 -0.77
N MET A 129 -5.65 -3.16 -0.05
CA MET A 129 -6.73 -3.28 0.91
C MET A 129 -7.57 -2.01 0.93
N VAL A 130 -8.88 -2.20 0.96
CA VAL A 130 -9.86 -1.15 1.16
C VAL A 130 -10.76 -1.49 2.33
N LEU A 131 -10.88 -0.58 3.29
CA LEU A 131 -11.87 -0.65 4.36
C LEU A 131 -13.13 0.10 3.91
N PHE A 132 -14.24 -0.62 3.77
CA PHE A 132 -15.54 -0.04 3.40
C PHE A 132 -16.66 -0.66 4.24
N ASN A 133 -17.50 0.17 4.87
CA ASN A 133 -18.59 -0.26 5.76
C ASN A 133 -18.16 -1.34 6.78
N ASN A 134 -17.07 -1.08 7.51
CA ASN A 134 -16.48 -2.00 8.49
C ASN A 134 -16.09 -3.38 7.94
N THR A 135 -15.90 -3.49 6.62
CA THR A 135 -15.46 -4.71 5.94
C THR A 135 -14.14 -4.43 5.22
N TYR A 136 -13.17 -5.32 5.41
CA TYR A 136 -11.92 -5.29 4.66
C TYR A 136 -12.08 -6.04 3.34
N TYR A 137 -11.70 -5.40 2.24
CA TYR A 137 -11.62 -6.00 0.92
C TYR A 137 -10.16 -6.10 0.51
N LEU A 138 -9.75 -7.31 0.12
CA LEU A 138 -8.42 -7.64 -0.40
C LEU A 138 -8.48 -7.94 -1.89
#